data_AF-A0A3P7KCB8-F1
#
_entry.id   AF-A0A3P7KCB8-F1
#
_cell.length_a   1.000
_cell.length_b   1.000
_cell.length_c   1.000
_cell.angle_alpha   90.00
_cell.angle_beta   90.00
_cell.angle_gamma   90.00
#
_symmetry.space_group_name_H-M   'P 1'
#
loop_
_entity.id
_entity.type
_entity.pdbx_description
1 polymer ?
#
loop_
_entity_poly.entity_id
_entity_poly.type
_entity_poly.pdbx_seq_one_letter_code
_entity_poly.pdbx_strand_id
1 'polypeptide(L)'
;SRAFRCTCRPWRYSCARNVLQSCIIDAVKDTGDLIELLACTQGNNTDLKKSVTECASSVRLSTPLDVDRVIDCASGATGRRLLAQHGVTQDRMLPIIQRVPTIFLNGVLEPVADEDLLHILCVRYLKPRPPECDSFKNEFFDEI
;
A
#
# COMPACT_ATOMS: atom_id res chain seq x y z
N SER A 1 -28.28 -2.45 -7.57
CA SER A 1 -26.83 -2.15 -7.46
C SER A 1 -26.07 -3.06 -8.42
N ARG A 2 -25.12 -2.56 -9.21
CA ARG A 2 -24.26 -3.43 -10.05
C ARG A 2 -23.21 -4.07 -9.15
N ALA A 3 -23.06 -5.39 -9.21
CA ALA A 3 -21.99 -6.10 -8.52
C ALA A 3 -20.68 -5.95 -9.32
N PHE A 4 -19.61 -5.46 -8.67
CA PHE A 4 -18.28 -5.42 -9.26
C PHE A 4 -17.62 -6.80 -9.20
N ARG A 5 -17.00 -7.21 -10.31
CA ARG A 5 -16.19 -8.43 -10.39
C ARG A 5 -14.77 -8.04 -10.80
N CYS A 6 -13.81 -8.29 -9.91
CA CYS A 6 -12.40 -8.03 -10.15
C CYS A 6 -11.69 -9.33 -10.51
N THR A 7 -10.76 -9.25 -11.46
CA THR A 7 -9.87 -10.37 -11.81
C THR A 7 -8.45 -9.96 -11.42
N CYS A 8 -7.77 -10.78 -10.63
CA CYS A 8 -6.40 -10.51 -10.19
C CYS A 8 -5.43 -11.54 -10.77
N ARG A 9 -4.12 -11.32 -10.57
CA ARG A 9 -3.10 -12.28 -10.99
C ARG A 9 -3.35 -13.68 -10.37
N PRO A 10 -2.93 -14.78 -11.03
CA PRO A 10 -3.37 -16.15 -10.69
C PRO A 10 -3.02 -16.67 -9.29
N TRP A 11 -2.22 -15.94 -8.52
CA TRP A 11 -1.96 -16.27 -7.12
C TRP A 11 -3.29 -16.24 -6.34
N ARG A 12 -3.70 -17.41 -5.83
CA ARG A 12 -5.08 -17.77 -5.40
C ARG A 12 -5.73 -16.90 -4.31
N TYR A 13 -5.04 -15.88 -3.79
CA TYR A 13 -5.55 -15.01 -2.72
C TYR A 13 -5.36 -13.51 -2.98
N SER A 14 -4.81 -13.13 -4.14
CA SER A 14 -4.47 -11.73 -4.42
C SER A 14 -5.69 -10.80 -4.39
N CYS A 15 -6.82 -11.19 -4.98
CA CYS A 15 -8.04 -10.38 -4.94
C CYS A 15 -8.60 -10.23 -3.51
N ALA A 16 -8.67 -11.31 -2.74
CA ALA A 16 -9.24 -11.27 -1.39
C ALA A 16 -8.38 -10.39 -0.46
N ARG A 17 -7.04 -10.45 -0.59
CA ARG A 17 -6.11 -9.57 0.12
C ARG A 17 -6.25 -8.11 -0.31
N ASN A 18 -6.31 -7.83 -1.61
CA ASN A 18 -6.46 -6.47 -2.10
C ASN A 18 -7.78 -5.85 -1.61
N VAL A 19 -8.86 -6.65 -1.54
CA VAL A 19 -10.12 -6.20 -0.93
C VAL A 19 -9.95 -5.90 0.57
N LEU A 20 -9.30 -6.79 1.33
CA LEU A 20 -9.02 -6.56 2.77
C LEU A 20 -8.24 -5.26 2.97
N GLN A 21 -7.15 -5.07 2.23
CA GLN A 21 -6.31 -3.87 2.32
C GLN A 21 -7.08 -2.60 1.91
N SER A 22 -7.99 -2.70 0.92
CA SER A 22 -8.88 -1.59 0.57
C SER A 22 -9.80 -1.19 1.73
N CYS A 23 -10.31 -2.17 2.49
CA CYS A 23 -11.13 -1.92 3.68
C CYS A 23 -10.31 -1.36 4.85
N ILE A 24 -9.04 -1.77 5.00
CA ILE A 24 -8.13 -1.18 5.98
C ILE A 24 -7.87 0.30 5.67
N ILE A 25 -7.60 0.64 4.39
CA ILE A 25 -7.44 2.04 3.93
C ILE A 25 -8.70 2.88 4.19
N ASP A 26 -9.89 2.28 4.03
CA ASP A 26 -11.14 2.98 4.32
C ASP A 26 -11.36 3.17 5.83
N ALA A 27 -10.93 2.22 6.68
CA ALA A 27 -11.17 2.25 8.12
C ALA A 27 -10.15 3.11 8.90
N VAL A 28 -8.86 3.05 8.55
CA VAL A 28 -7.77 3.68 9.30
C VAL A 28 -7.41 5.03 8.68
N LYS A 29 -7.51 6.10 9.47
CA LYS A 29 -7.31 7.48 9.00
C LYS A 29 -5.95 8.04 9.31
N ASP A 30 -5.35 7.62 10.42
CA ASP A 30 -3.97 7.98 10.72
C ASP A 30 -3.03 7.28 9.74
N THR A 31 -2.09 8.05 9.17
CA THR A 31 -1.21 7.53 8.11
C THR A 31 -0.15 6.59 8.67
N GLY A 32 0.35 6.83 9.89
CA GLY A 32 1.32 5.97 10.55
C GLY A 32 0.70 4.62 10.88
N ASP A 33 -0.44 4.64 11.57
CA ASP A 33 -1.24 3.44 11.89
C ASP A 33 -1.57 2.62 10.62
N LEU A 34 -1.97 3.32 9.54
CA LEU A 34 -2.30 2.69 8.27
C LEU A 34 -1.10 1.96 7.66
N ILE A 35 0.07 2.61 7.62
CA ILE A 35 1.28 2.02 7.04
C ILE A 35 1.72 0.80 7.86
N GLU A 36 1.74 0.88 9.19
CA GLU A 36 2.11 -0.24 10.07
C GLU A 36 1.19 -1.44 9.86
N LEU A 37 -0.13 -1.20 9.84
CA LEU A 37 -1.12 -2.25 9.69
C LEU A 37 -1.09 -2.88 8.28
N LEU A 38 -0.94 -2.08 7.22
CA LEU A 38 -0.80 -2.60 5.86
C LEU A 38 0.46 -3.44 5.70
N ALA A 39 1.60 -2.97 6.23
CA ALA A 39 2.87 -3.69 6.18
C ALA A 39 2.76 -5.05 6.89
N CYS A 40 2.16 -5.10 8.08
CA CYS A 40 1.95 -6.35 8.80
C CYS A 40 1.03 -7.32 8.04
N THR A 41 -0.04 -6.83 7.42
CA THR A 41 -1.04 -7.66 6.73
C THR A 41 -0.61 -8.12 5.32
N GLN A 42 0.53 -7.64 4.82
CA GLN A 42 1.06 -8.01 3.50
C GLN A 42 1.65 -9.43 3.42
N GLY A 43 1.75 -10.15 4.54
CA GLY A 43 2.30 -11.50 4.62
C GLY A 43 1.48 -12.62 3.95
N ASN A 44 1.96 -13.86 4.09
CA ASN A 44 1.42 -15.04 3.40
C ASN A 44 0.23 -15.73 4.11
N ASN A 45 -0.24 -15.24 5.26
CA ASN A 45 -1.33 -15.86 6.01
C ASN A 45 -2.64 -15.83 5.19
N THR A 46 -3.15 -16.98 4.76
CA THR A 46 -4.33 -17.09 3.89
C THR A 46 -5.65 -16.86 4.62
N ASP A 47 -5.65 -16.89 5.95
CA ASP A 47 -6.79 -16.51 6.77
C ASP A 47 -6.77 -14.99 7.01
N LEU A 48 -7.66 -14.29 6.30
CA LEU A 48 -7.76 -12.83 6.35
C LEU A 48 -8.13 -12.32 7.74
N LYS A 49 -9.05 -13.01 8.45
CA LYS A 49 -9.50 -12.59 9.78
C LYS A 49 -8.37 -12.77 10.78
N LYS A 50 -7.73 -13.93 10.77
CA LYS A 50 -6.56 -14.17 11.62
C LYS A 50 -5.46 -13.15 11.35
N SER A 51 -5.14 -12.90 10.07
CA SER A 51 -4.10 -11.95 9.68
C SER A 51 -4.34 -10.53 10.21
N VAL A 52 -5.56 -9.99 10.05
CA VAL A 52 -5.83 -8.62 10.53
C VAL A 52 -5.92 -8.56 12.06
N THR A 53 -6.46 -9.59 12.73
CA THR A 53 -6.51 -9.67 14.20
C THR A 53 -5.12 -9.69 14.82
N GLU A 54 -4.23 -10.54 14.29
CA GLU A 54 -2.85 -10.64 14.77
C GLU A 54 -2.11 -9.32 14.57
N CYS A 55 -2.27 -8.68 13.41
CA CYS A 55 -1.64 -7.39 13.12
C CYS A 55 -2.18 -6.24 13.95
N ALA A 56 -3.49 -6.13 14.11
CA ALA A 56 -4.11 -5.11 14.95
C ALA A 56 -3.71 -5.22 16.43
N SER A 57 -3.29 -6.41 16.87
CA SER A 57 -2.80 -6.67 18.23
C SER A 57 -1.29 -6.46 18.38
N SER A 58 -0.52 -6.52 17.28
CA SER A 58 0.95 -6.42 17.33
C SER A 58 1.47 -5.01 17.06
N VAL A 59 0.76 -4.22 16.26
CA VAL A 59 1.12 -2.83 15.95
C VAL A 59 0.50 -1.86 16.96
N ARG A 60 1.12 -0.69 17.16
CA ARG A 60 0.65 0.29 18.15
C ARG A 60 -0.30 1.28 17.51
N LEU A 61 -1.54 0.86 17.30
CA LEU A 61 -2.56 1.75 16.75
C LEU A 61 -2.93 2.86 17.72
N SER A 62 -3.01 4.08 17.21
CA SER A 62 -3.49 5.26 17.93
C SER A 62 -4.97 5.15 18.29
N THR A 63 -5.75 4.42 17.49
CA THR A 63 -7.17 4.09 17.75
C THR A 63 -7.42 2.58 17.57
N PRO A 64 -8.16 1.92 18.47
CA PRO A 64 -8.49 0.51 18.31
C PRO A 64 -9.22 0.22 16.99
N LEU A 65 -8.77 -0.81 16.27
CA LEU A 65 -9.40 -1.25 15.03
C LEU A 65 -10.60 -2.16 15.33
N ASP A 66 -11.75 -1.83 14.74
CA ASP A 66 -12.90 -2.75 14.68
C ASP A 66 -12.65 -3.81 13.60
N VAL A 67 -12.01 -4.91 14.00
CA VAL A 67 -11.62 -6.00 13.11
C VAL A 67 -12.83 -6.65 12.42
N ASP A 68 -13.93 -6.87 13.15
CA ASP A 68 -15.10 -7.53 12.58
C ASP A 68 -15.73 -6.65 11.49
N ARG A 69 -15.80 -5.33 11.70
CA ARG A 69 -16.26 -4.40 10.67
C ARG A 69 -15.35 -4.38 9.43
N VAL A 70 -14.04 -4.52 9.60
CA VAL A 70 -13.09 -4.64 8.47
C VAL A 70 -13.33 -5.93 7.68
N ILE A 71 -13.59 -7.05 8.35
CA ILE A 71 -13.87 -8.34 7.70
C ILE A 71 -15.24 -8.35 7.02
N ASP A 72 -16.25 -7.73 7.62
CA ASP A 72 -17.57 -7.54 7.01
C ASP A 72 -17.47 -6.67 5.74
N CYS A 73 -16.66 -5.60 5.79
CA CYS A 73 -16.33 -4.82 4.61
C CYS A 73 -15.70 -5.69 3.52
N ALA A 74 -14.72 -6.53 3.88
CA ALA A 74 -13.93 -7.30 2.92
C ALA A 74 -14.73 -8.44 2.25
N SER A 75 -15.69 -9.03 2.97
CA SER A 75 -16.60 -10.04 2.41
C SER A 75 -17.80 -9.42 1.67
N GLY A 76 -18.11 -8.16 1.97
CA GLY A 76 -19.28 -7.44 1.48
C GLY A 76 -19.14 -6.74 0.12
N ALA A 77 -20.22 -6.07 -0.27
CA ALA A 77 -20.25 -5.24 -1.47
C ALA A 77 -19.37 -3.98 -1.35
N THR A 78 -19.16 -3.49 -0.12
CA THR A 78 -18.32 -2.32 0.16
C THR A 78 -16.88 -2.57 -0.27
N GLY A 79 -16.24 -3.66 0.20
CA GLY A 79 -14.88 -4.00 -0.18
C GLY A 79 -14.71 -4.20 -1.69
N ARG A 80 -15.68 -4.85 -2.36
CA ARG A 80 -15.67 -5.00 -3.82
C ARG A 80 -15.74 -3.66 -4.56
N ARG A 81 -16.53 -2.71 -4.05
CA ARG A 81 -16.62 -1.36 -4.61
C ARG A 81 -15.32 -0.59 -4.40
N LEU A 82 -14.73 -0.65 -3.21
CA LEU A 82 -13.46 0.01 -2.90
C LEU A 82 -12.33 -0.51 -3.81
N LEU A 83 -12.20 -1.84 -3.95
CA LEU A 83 -11.21 -2.42 -4.86
C LEU A 83 -11.45 -1.98 -6.31
N ALA A 84 -12.69 -1.95 -6.78
CA ALA A 84 -13.01 -1.47 -8.12
C ALA A 84 -12.63 0.01 -8.32
N GLN A 85 -12.80 0.86 -7.31
CA GLN A 85 -12.37 2.26 -7.36
C GLN A 85 -10.85 2.39 -7.47
N HIS A 86 -10.09 1.59 -6.72
CA HIS A 86 -8.63 1.53 -6.88
C HIS A 86 -8.22 1.02 -8.26
N GLY A 87 -8.94 0.03 -8.81
CA GLY A 87 -8.75 -0.45 -10.18
C GLY A 87 -8.98 0.65 -11.23
N VAL A 88 -10.05 1.43 -11.13
CA VAL A 88 -10.31 2.57 -12.03
C VAL A 88 -9.20 3.62 -11.94
N THR A 89 -8.68 3.90 -10.74
CA THR A 89 -7.54 4.81 -10.57
C THR A 89 -6.28 4.27 -11.23
N GLN A 90 -5.98 2.97 -11.06
CA GLN A 90 -4.86 2.32 -11.71
C GLN A 90 -5.02 2.32 -13.23
N ASP A 91 -6.23 2.05 -13.75
CA ASP A 91 -6.54 1.99 -15.18
C ASP A 91 -6.23 3.33 -15.88
N ARG A 92 -6.51 4.45 -15.21
CA ARG A 92 -6.17 5.80 -15.71
C ARG A 92 -4.66 6.03 -15.82
N MET A 93 -3.85 5.23 -15.15
CA MET A 93 -2.38 5.32 -15.13
C MET A 93 -1.70 4.21 -15.95
N LEU A 94 -2.45 3.33 -16.62
CA LEU A 94 -1.91 2.15 -17.33
C LEU A 94 -0.85 2.42 -18.41
N PRO A 95 -0.80 3.58 -19.13
CA PRO A 95 0.33 3.85 -20.01
C PRO A 95 1.67 3.94 -19.25
N ILE A 96 1.62 4.28 -17.96
CA ILE A 96 2.77 4.56 -17.09
C ILE A 96 3.08 3.36 -16.18
N ILE A 97 2.05 2.71 -15.62
CA ILE A 97 2.19 1.55 -14.73
C ILE A 97 2.41 0.29 -15.57
N GLN A 98 3.66 -0.02 -15.88
CA GLN A 98 4.04 -1.21 -16.66
C GLN A 98 4.42 -2.43 -15.80
N ARG A 99 4.77 -2.22 -14.53
CA ARG A 99 5.19 -3.27 -13.58
C ARG A 99 4.77 -2.90 -12.15
N VAL A 100 4.64 -3.89 -11.27
CA VAL A 100 4.42 -3.64 -9.84
C VAL A 100 5.62 -4.15 -9.02
N PRO A 101 6.01 -3.47 -7.93
CA PRO A 101 5.50 -2.18 -7.48
C PRO A 101 5.84 -1.03 -8.47
N THR A 102 5.02 0.03 -8.47
CA THR A 102 5.30 1.31 -9.15
C THR A 102 5.25 2.41 -8.09
N ILE A 103 6.29 3.23 -8.03
CA ILE A 103 6.37 4.31 -7.05
C ILE A 103 6.40 5.65 -7.78
N PHE A 104 5.54 6.56 -7.34
CA PHE A 104 5.51 7.94 -7.80
C PHE A 104 5.93 8.85 -6.66
N LEU A 105 6.93 9.70 -6.89
CA LEU A 105 7.36 10.72 -5.96
C LEU A 105 7.00 12.10 -6.56
N ASN A 106 6.18 12.87 -5.84
CA ASN A 106 5.62 14.14 -6.32
C ASN A 106 4.92 14.03 -7.70
N GLY A 107 4.26 12.90 -7.95
CA GLY A 107 3.54 12.64 -9.21
C GLY A 107 4.41 12.19 -10.38
N VAL A 108 5.73 12.08 -10.19
CA VAL A 108 6.67 11.59 -11.21
C VAL A 108 7.00 10.12 -10.93
N LEU A 109 6.96 9.29 -11.97
CA LEU A 109 7.40 7.89 -11.88
C LEU A 109 8.89 7.85 -11.51
N GLU A 110 9.24 7.13 -10.46
CA GLU A 110 10.63 6.92 -10.05
C GLU A 110 11.04 5.44 -10.24
N PRO A 111 11.70 5.09 -11.36
CA PRO A 111 11.89 3.70 -11.78
C PRO A 111 12.74 2.81 -10.87
N VAL A 112 13.54 3.40 -9.98
CA VAL A 112 14.46 2.71 -9.06
C VAL A 112 14.05 2.87 -7.59
N ALA A 113 12.95 3.59 -7.33
CA ALA A 113 12.51 3.83 -5.96
C ALA A 113 12.01 2.55 -5.27
N ASP A 114 11.66 1.50 -6.02
CA ASP A 114 11.30 0.22 -5.42
C ASP A 114 12.52 -0.62 -4.99
N GLU A 115 13.72 -0.27 -5.46
CA GLU A 115 14.96 -0.91 -5.06
C GLU A 115 15.57 -0.20 -3.84
N ASP A 116 15.65 1.14 -3.88
CA ASP A 116 16.19 1.94 -2.78
C ASP A 116 15.45 3.28 -2.63
N LEU A 117 14.23 3.20 -2.06
CA LEU A 117 13.40 4.38 -1.81
C LEU A 117 14.12 5.42 -0.94
N LEU A 118 14.83 4.96 0.09
CA LEU A 118 15.45 5.85 1.08
C LEU A 118 16.60 6.65 0.45
N HIS A 119 17.46 6.01 -0.35
CA HIS A 119 18.50 6.71 -1.10
C HIS A 119 17.90 7.78 -2.01
N ILE A 120 16.88 7.43 -2.81
CA ILE A 120 16.24 8.36 -3.74
C ILE A 120 15.60 9.55 -3.00
N LEU A 121 14.92 9.29 -1.88
CA LEU A 121 14.34 10.33 -1.05
C LEU A 121 15.43 11.27 -0.50
N CYS A 122 16.48 10.72 0.09
CA CYS A 122 17.57 11.48 0.71
C CYS A 122 18.34 12.35 -0.28
N VAL A 123 18.59 11.81 -1.47
CA VAL A 123 19.40 12.48 -2.49
C VAL A 123 18.58 13.55 -3.24
N ARG A 124 17.35 13.22 -3.66
CA ARG A 124 16.59 14.04 -4.61
C ARG A 124 15.44 14.83 -3.98
N TYR A 125 14.69 14.24 -3.04
CA TYR A 125 13.36 14.76 -2.67
C TYR A 125 13.31 15.46 -1.31
N LEU A 126 14.02 14.98 -0.30
CA LEU A 126 13.95 15.54 1.06
C LEU A 126 14.76 16.84 1.15
N LYS A 127 14.05 17.97 1.25
CA LYS A 127 14.62 19.32 1.38
C LYS A 127 13.87 20.08 2.50
N PRO A 128 14.55 20.55 3.57
CA PRO A 128 15.97 20.35 3.86
C PRO A 128 16.30 18.86 4.07
N ARG A 129 17.53 18.47 3.74
CA ARG A 129 17.98 17.09 3.88
C ARG A 129 18.15 16.77 5.37
N PRO A 130 17.49 15.73 5.89
CA PRO A 130 17.56 15.41 7.31
C PRO A 130 18.87 14.68 7.67
N PRO A 131 19.33 14.71 8.93
CA PRO A 131 20.60 14.09 9.35
C PRO A 131 20.68 12.58 9.09
N GLU A 132 19.56 11.86 9.12
CA GLU A 132 19.45 10.44 8.78
C GLU A 132 19.93 10.15 7.35
N CYS A 133 19.94 11.17 6.50
CA CYS A 133 20.42 11.06 5.14
C CYS A 133 21.94 11.20 5.02
N ASP A 134 22.71 11.54 6.06
CA ASP A 134 24.14 11.89 5.96
C ASP A 134 25.02 10.82 5.29
N SER A 135 24.66 9.55 5.42
CA SER A 135 25.37 8.43 4.78
C SER A 135 25.08 8.28 3.27
N PHE A 136 24.01 8.88 2.76
CA PHE A 136 23.57 8.72 1.36
C PHE A 136 24.27 9.75 0.46
N LYS A 137 25.33 9.34 -0.23
CA LYS A 137 26.05 10.21 -1.15
C LYS A 137 25.38 10.26 -2.52
N ASN A 138 25.64 11.36 -3.22
CA ASN A 138 25.09 11.63 -4.54
C ASN A 138 25.95 10.95 -5.63
N GLU A 139 26.22 9.64 -5.49
CA GLU A 139 27.24 8.95 -6.31
C GLU A 139 26.84 8.81 -7.79
N PHE A 140 25.59 9.13 -8.14
CA PHE A 140 25.06 9.03 -9.51
C PHE A 140 24.92 10.37 -10.25
N PHE A 141 25.22 11.52 -9.63
CA PHE A 141 25.03 12.85 -10.26
C PHE A 141 26.29 13.72 -10.32
N ASP A 142 27.44 13.22 -9.84
CA ASP A 142 28.71 13.96 -9.88
C ASP A 142 29.52 13.73 -11.19
N GLU A 143 28.98 13.00 -12.17
CA GLU A 143 29.65 12.71 -13.47
C GLU A 143 28.93 13.28 -14.72
N ILE A 144 28.29 14.47 -14.63
CA ILE A 144 27.89 15.24 -15.82
C ILE A 144 28.37 16.68 -15.73
#